data_AF-S9ZM29-F1
#
_entry.id   AF-S9ZM29-F1
#
_cell.length_a   1.000
_cell.length_b   1.000
_cell.length_c   1.000
_cell.angle_alpha   90.00
_cell.angle_beta   90.00
_cell.angle_gamma   90.00
#
_symmetry.space_group_name_H-M   'P 1'
#
loop_
_entity.id
_entity.type
_entity.pdbx_description
1 polymer ?
#
loop_
_entity_poly.entity_id
_entity_poly.type
_entity_poly.pdbx_seq_one_letter_code
_entity_poly.pdbx_strand_id
1 'polypeptide(L)' 'MHPGHTLGAVYLYRSSIDFRKSIGGLSALVEQELGLNPFGDALYL' A
#
# COMPACT_ATOMS: atom_id res chain seq x y z
N MET A 1 -4.66 -24.24 -13.25
CA MET A 1 -5.01 -22.84 -13.58
C MET A 1 -5.37 -22.15 -12.26
N HIS A 2 -4.56 -21.22 -11.76
CA HIS A 2 -4.93 -20.43 -10.59
C HIS A 2 -6.00 -19.43 -11.04
N PRO A 3 -7.23 -19.46 -10.49
CA PRO A 3 -8.22 -18.44 -10.79
C PRO A 3 -7.67 -17.14 -10.22
N GLY A 4 -7.29 -16.19 -11.08
CA GLY A 4 -6.70 -14.93 -10.66
C GLY A 4 -7.56 -14.26 -9.60
N HIS A 5 -6.94 -13.81 -8.52
CA HIS A 5 -7.64 -13.08 -7.47
C HIS A 5 -8.10 -11.72 -8.01
N THR A 6 -9.36 -11.37 -7.79
CA THR A 6 -9.87 -10.03 -8.11
C THR A 6 -9.53 -9.12 -6.96
N LEU A 7 -8.72 -8.09 -7.22
CA LEU A 7 -8.37 -7.06 -6.23
C LEU A 7 -9.41 -5.93 -6.30
N GLY A 8 -9.83 -5.42 -5.14
CA GLY A 8 -10.74 -4.29 -5.08
C GLY A 8 -10.15 -2.99 -5.64
N ALA A 9 -8.87 -2.71 -5.36
CA ALA A 9 -8.15 -1.56 -5.90
C ALA A 9 -6.64 -1.79 -6.02
N VAL A 10 -5.97 -1.01 -6.88
CA VAL A 10 -4.51 -0.98 -7.00
C VAL A 10 -4.04 0.47 -7.00
N TYR A 11 -3.11 0.80 -6.10
CA TYR A 11 -2.51 2.12 -5.97
C TYR A 11 -1.01 2.05 -6.27
N LEU A 12 -0.54 2.98 -7.09
CA LEU A 12 0.88 3.11 -7.45
C LEU A 12 1.44 4.42 -6.91
N TYR A 13 2.42 4.34 -6.01
CA TYR A 13 3.12 5.49 -5.47
C TYR A 13 4.38 5.79 -6.28
N ARG A 14 4.41 6.96 -6.92
CA ARG A 14 5.44 7.29 -7.94
C ARG A 14 6.69 7.96 -7.39
N SER A 15 6.63 8.49 -6.17
CA SER A 15 7.75 9.17 -5.54
C SER A 15 8.60 8.18 -4.76
N SER A 16 9.91 8.42 -4.67
CA SER A 16 10.80 7.59 -3.86
C SER A 16 10.38 7.61 -2.39
N ILE A 17 10.20 6.43 -1.78
CA ILE A 17 9.92 6.30 -0.35
C ILE A 17 11.25 6.04 0.38
N ASP A 18 11.58 6.89 1.35
CA ASP A 18 12.68 6.62 2.29
C ASP A 18 12.13 5.85 3.50
N PHE A 19 12.18 4.53 3.42
CA PHE A 19 11.72 3.65 4.49
C PHE A 19 12.54 3.79 5.79
N ARG A 20 13.70 4.45 5.77
CA ARG A 20 14.49 4.69 7.00
C ARG A 20 13.83 5.70 7.94
N LYS A 21 12.85 6.47 7.45
CA LYS A 21 12.13 7.47 8.26
C LYS A 21 11.03 6.90 9.14
N SER A 22 10.54 5.68 8.90
CA SER A 22 9.45 5.10 9.68
C SER A 22 9.65 3.60 9.90
N ILE A 23 9.66 3.19 11.16
CA ILE A 23 9.73 1.77 11.57
C ILE A 23 8.50 0.96 11.14
N GLY A 24 7.39 1.66 10.84
CA GLY A 24 6.12 1.04 10.44
C GLY A 24 6.03 0.66 8.96
N GLY A 25 7.05 0.93 8.14
CA GLY A 25 7.09 0.50 6.74
C GLY A 25 5.96 1.10 5.86
N LEU A 26 5.56 0.36 4.82
CA LEU A 26 4.55 0.81 3.84
C LEU A 26 3.17 1.06 4.47
N SER A 27 2.77 0.26 5.45
CA SER A 27 1.47 0.41 6.13
C SER A 27 1.35 1.73 6.88
N ALA A 28 2.42 2.18 7.55
CA ALA A 28 2.44 3.50 8.19
C ALA A 28 2.34 4.64 7.17
N LEU A 29 2.97 4.53 6.01
CA LEU A 29 2.82 5.53 4.94
C LEU A 29 1.38 5.57 4.42
N VAL A 30 0.79 4.40 4.15
CA VAL A 30 -0.58 4.29 3.63
C VAL A 30 -1.60 4.87 4.61
N GLU A 31 -1.44 4.59 5.90
CA GLU A 31 -2.34 5.11 6.94
C GLU A 31 -2.11 6.59 7.25
N GLN A 32 -0.87 7.00 7.50
CA GLN A 32 -0.57 8.32 8.06
C GLN A 32 -0.43 9.41 7.00
N GLU A 33 0.11 9.10 5.82
CA GLU A 33 0.34 10.08 4.76
C GLU A 33 -0.77 10.06 3.71
N LEU A 34 -1.23 8.87 3.32
CA LEU A 34 -2.27 8.72 2.29
C LEU A 34 -3.69 8.70 2.88
N GLY A 35 -3.85 8.48 4.19
CA GLY A 35 -5.16 8.42 4.85
C GLY A 35 -6.03 7.25 4.40
N LEU A 36 -5.41 6.17 3.91
CA LEU A 36 -6.09 4.97 3.40
C LEU A 36 -5.99 3.81 4.40
N ASN A 37 -6.83 2.80 4.24
CA ASN A 37 -6.76 1.58 5.04
C ASN A 37 -5.65 0.64 4.50
N PRO A 38 -4.53 0.44 5.21
CA PRO A 38 -3.45 -0.44 4.76
C PRO A 38 -3.83 -1.93 4.70
N PHE A 39 -4.94 -2.33 5.34
CA PHE A 39 -5.44 -3.70 5.38
C PHE A 39 -6.77 -3.89 4.63
N GLY A 40 -7.16 -2.90 3.81
CA GLY A 40 -8.32 -3.02 2.92
C GLY A 40 -8.09 -3.96 1.74
N ASP A 41 -9.14 -4.20 0.95
CA ASP A 41 -9.05 -4.96 -0.31
C ASP A 41 -8.38 -4.10 -1.42
N ALA A 42 -7.10 -3.81 -1.22
CA ALA A 42 -6.29 -2.98 -2.09
C ALA A 42 -4.83 -3.44 -2.09
N LEU A 43 -4.19 -3.30 -3.25
CA LEU A 43 -2.75 -3.51 -3.41
C LEU A 43 -2.03 -2.17 -3.50
N TYR A 44 -0.96 -2.01 -2.71
CA TYR A 44 -0.11 -0.82 -2.70
C TYR A 44 1.26 -1.17 -3.28
N LEU A 45 1.67 -0.42 -4.32
CA LEU A 45 2.90 -0.61 -5.09
C LEU A 45 3.76 0.65 -5.09
#